data_AF-A0A7C5K127-F1
#
_entry.id   AF-A0A7C5K127-F1
#
_cell.length_a   1.000
_cell.length_b   1.000
_cell.length_c   1.000
_cell.angle_alpha   90.00
_cell.angle_beta   90.00
_cell.angle_gamma   90.00
#
_symmetry.space_group_name_H-M   'P 1'
#
loop_
_entity.id
_entity.type
_entity.pdbx_description
1 polymer ?
#
loop_
_entity_poly.entity_id
_entity_poly.type
_entity_poly.pdbx_seq_one_letter_code
_entity_poly.pdbx_strand_id
1 'polypeptide(L)'
;MNSEDVINLAKKYGADLVGIASIERFNGVPAHINPASILPEAKSVIVVGRQVVRGALRGIEEGLVYRAYDDYRRTHMISFDYERFGRVQLEDVFLASTVYDLACAIENEGYEAVPVYPYPPEAWPQGVSVATGRVEPNVHSDPEFAAVAAGLGEIGYNNILLTPDFGPRQRLQLIITDMPLKPNPLFEGKLCDL
;
A
#
# COMPACT_ATOMS: atom_id res chain seq x y z
N MET A 1 -17.72 -13.65 -5.39
CA MET A 1 -16.29 -13.88 -5.12
C MET A 1 -16.04 -13.91 -3.60
N ASN A 2 -15.19 -14.80 -3.07
CA ASN A 2 -14.81 -14.83 -1.63
C ASN A 2 -13.38 -14.28 -1.41
N SER A 3 -12.89 -14.24 -0.16
CA SER A 3 -11.56 -13.71 0.17
C SER A 3 -10.39 -14.45 -0.48
N GLU A 4 -10.48 -15.77 -0.59
CA GLU A 4 -9.45 -16.58 -1.24
C GLU A 4 -9.43 -16.32 -2.75
N ASP A 5 -10.60 -16.17 -3.36
CA ASP A 5 -10.72 -15.79 -4.77
C ASP A 5 -10.08 -14.41 -5.03
N VAL A 6 -10.35 -13.41 -4.18
CA VAL A 6 -9.74 -12.06 -4.26
C VAL A 6 -8.22 -12.14 -4.20
N ILE A 7 -7.67 -12.90 -3.24
CA ILE A 7 -6.22 -13.07 -3.08
C ILE A 7 -5.61 -13.76 -4.31
N ASN A 8 -6.25 -14.82 -4.80
CA ASN A 8 -5.78 -15.56 -5.96
C ASN A 8 -5.83 -14.70 -7.24
N LEU A 9 -6.87 -13.88 -7.39
CA LEU A 9 -7.01 -12.99 -8.52
C LEU A 9 -5.98 -11.86 -8.50
N ALA A 10 -5.76 -11.24 -7.34
CA ALA A 10 -4.70 -10.25 -7.15
C ALA A 10 -3.32 -10.80 -7.52
N LYS A 11 -3.00 -12.03 -7.08
CA LYS A 11 -1.76 -12.73 -7.47
C LYS A 11 -1.68 -12.98 -8.98
N LYS A 12 -2.79 -13.38 -9.60
CA LYS A 12 -2.88 -13.55 -11.06
C LYS A 12 -2.64 -12.24 -11.82
N TYR A 13 -3.05 -11.10 -11.26
CA TYR A 13 -2.77 -9.76 -11.78
C TYR A 13 -1.37 -9.24 -11.43
N GLY A 14 -0.55 -10.04 -10.75
CA GLY A 14 0.88 -9.77 -10.52
C GLY A 14 1.23 -9.28 -9.12
N ALA A 15 0.30 -9.31 -8.16
CA ALA A 15 0.63 -9.03 -6.76
C ALA A 15 1.60 -10.09 -6.20
N ASP A 16 2.69 -9.64 -5.57
CA ASP A 16 3.62 -10.51 -4.84
C ASP A 16 3.16 -10.69 -3.39
N LEU A 17 2.41 -9.73 -2.86
CA LEU A 17 1.90 -9.70 -1.49
C LEU A 17 0.44 -9.24 -1.50
N VAL A 18 -0.45 -9.93 -0.77
CA VAL A 18 -1.86 -9.55 -0.65
C VAL A 18 -2.35 -9.84 0.75
N GLY A 19 -3.00 -8.87 1.39
CA GLY A 19 -3.59 -9.02 2.70
C GLY A 19 -4.95 -8.33 2.78
N ILE A 20 -5.81 -8.82 3.68
CA ILE A 20 -7.15 -8.31 3.90
C ILE A 20 -7.28 -7.99 5.40
N ALA A 21 -7.58 -6.73 5.69
CA ALA A 21 -7.98 -6.26 7.01
C ALA A 21 -9.49 -5.99 7.01
N SER A 22 -10.16 -6.24 8.14
CA SER A 22 -11.53 -5.77 8.32
C SER A 22 -11.51 -4.29 8.74
N ILE A 23 -12.57 -3.55 8.43
CA ILE A 23 -12.60 -2.11 8.73
C ILE A 23 -12.48 -1.83 10.24
N GLU A 24 -12.93 -2.76 11.09
CA GLU A 24 -12.88 -2.64 12.55
C GLU A 24 -11.45 -2.62 13.08
N ARG A 25 -10.47 -3.13 12.33
CA ARG A 25 -9.04 -3.04 12.70
C ARG A 25 -8.50 -1.62 12.63
N PHE A 26 -9.25 -0.70 12.02
CA PHE A 26 -8.95 0.73 11.95
C PHE A 26 -9.71 1.54 13.02
N ASN A 27 -10.41 0.88 13.96
CA ASN A 27 -11.05 1.57 15.07
C ASN A 27 -10.01 2.30 15.93
N GLY A 28 -10.20 3.59 16.15
CA GLY A 28 -9.26 4.45 16.88
C GLY A 28 -8.16 5.08 16.01
N VAL A 29 -8.05 4.71 14.74
CA VAL A 29 -7.18 5.40 13.78
C VAL A 29 -7.74 6.81 13.52
N PRO A 30 -6.91 7.87 13.59
CA PRO A 30 -7.35 9.25 13.33
C PRO A 30 -8.05 9.39 11.98
N ALA A 31 -9.14 10.16 11.95
CA ALA A 31 -10.01 10.23 10.77
C ALA A 31 -9.29 10.71 9.49
N HIS A 32 -8.30 11.59 9.59
CA HIS A 32 -7.52 12.08 8.43
C HIS A 32 -6.62 11.01 7.77
N ILE A 33 -6.42 9.85 8.39
CA ILE A 33 -5.73 8.69 7.81
C ILE A 33 -6.58 7.41 7.87
N ASN A 34 -7.86 7.51 8.25
CA ASN A 34 -8.73 6.35 8.42
C ASN A 34 -9.43 6.00 7.09
N PRO A 35 -9.33 4.75 6.61
CA PRO A 35 -10.03 4.30 5.40
C PRO A 35 -11.54 4.58 5.41
N ALA A 36 -12.18 4.49 6.58
CA ALA A 36 -13.62 4.76 6.73
C ALA A 36 -14.00 6.24 6.49
N SER A 37 -13.02 7.15 6.49
CA SER A 37 -13.28 8.55 6.11
C SER A 37 -13.35 8.74 4.59
N ILE A 38 -12.81 7.80 3.82
CA ILE A 38 -12.91 7.76 2.35
C ILE A 38 -14.20 7.04 1.94
N LEU A 39 -14.44 5.84 2.49
CA LEU A 39 -15.64 5.04 2.25
C LEU A 39 -16.28 4.64 3.60
N PRO A 40 -17.28 5.38 4.10
CA PRO A 40 -17.93 5.10 5.38
C PRO A 40 -18.58 3.72 5.49
N GLU A 41 -19.02 3.16 4.36
CA GLU A 41 -19.68 1.86 4.24
C GLU A 41 -18.68 0.70 4.09
N ALA A 42 -17.37 1.00 4.11
CA ALA A 42 -16.31 0.02 3.94
C ALA A 42 -16.45 -1.12 4.96
N LYS A 43 -16.22 -2.35 4.50
CA LYS A 43 -16.16 -3.54 5.35
C LYS A 43 -14.75 -4.14 5.40
N SER A 44 -13.99 -3.92 4.33
CA SER A 44 -12.67 -4.51 4.15
C SER A 44 -11.70 -3.50 3.54
N VAL A 45 -10.43 -3.64 3.92
CA VAL A 45 -9.30 -2.96 3.29
C VAL A 45 -8.36 -4.05 2.76
N ILE A 46 -8.15 -4.05 1.46
CA ILE A 46 -7.25 -4.97 0.77
C ILE A 46 -5.92 -4.25 0.57
N VAL A 47 -4.84 -4.84 1.04
CA VAL A 47 -3.47 -4.39 0.83
C VAL A 47 -2.87 -5.20 -0.29
N VAL A 48 -2.38 -4.54 -1.34
CA VAL A 48 -1.72 -5.16 -2.48
C VAL A 48 -0.28 -4.66 -2.53
N GLY A 49 0.66 -5.59 -2.64
CA GLY A 49 2.08 -5.26 -2.71
C GLY A 49 2.79 -5.95 -3.87
N ARG A 50 3.82 -5.26 -4.37
CA ARG A 50 4.80 -5.83 -5.30
C ARG A 50 6.21 -5.68 -4.77
N GLN A 51 7.04 -6.67 -5.04
CA GLN A 51 8.40 -6.70 -4.56
C GLN A 51 9.28 -5.69 -5.31
N VAL A 52 10.20 -5.07 -4.59
CA VAL A 52 11.33 -4.36 -5.20
C VAL A 52 12.34 -5.40 -5.64
N VAL A 53 12.51 -5.55 -6.96
CA VAL A 53 13.41 -6.55 -7.52
C VAL A 53 14.86 -6.30 -7.10
N ARG A 54 15.52 -7.34 -6.57
CA ARG A 54 16.88 -7.25 -6.01
C ARG A 54 17.92 -6.70 -6.99
N GLY A 55 17.76 -7.02 -8.27
CA GLY A 55 18.67 -6.58 -9.34
C GLY A 55 18.71 -5.06 -9.53
N ALA A 56 17.60 -4.36 -9.25
CA ALA A 56 17.53 -2.90 -9.40
C ALA A 56 18.45 -2.15 -8.42
N LEU A 57 18.88 -2.81 -7.33
CA LEU A 57 19.82 -2.27 -6.35
C LEU A 57 21.28 -2.49 -6.72
N ARG A 58 21.58 -3.39 -7.68
CA ARG A 58 22.95 -3.84 -7.95
C ARG A 58 23.88 -2.69 -8.36
N GLY A 59 23.41 -1.80 -9.24
CA GLY A 59 24.21 -0.65 -9.68
C GLY A 59 24.56 0.33 -8.56
N ILE A 60 23.67 0.46 -7.56
CA ILE A 60 23.89 1.27 -6.35
C ILE A 60 24.93 0.60 -5.46
N GLU A 61 24.83 -0.71 -5.24
CA GLU A 61 25.71 -1.47 -4.35
C GLU A 61 27.15 -1.57 -4.86
N GLU A 62 27.32 -1.74 -6.18
CA GLU A 62 28.65 -1.77 -6.80
C GLU A 62 29.27 -0.36 -6.93
N GLY A 63 28.51 0.68 -6.63
CA GLY A 63 28.94 2.06 -6.73
C GLY A 63 29.09 2.58 -8.18
N LEU A 64 28.55 1.87 -9.16
CA LEU A 64 28.78 2.10 -10.59
C LEU A 64 27.69 2.93 -11.26
N VAL A 65 26.46 2.86 -10.75
CA VAL A 65 25.29 3.51 -11.35
C VAL A 65 24.62 4.40 -10.32
N TYR A 66 25.10 5.63 -10.26
CA TYR A 66 24.41 6.75 -9.61
C TYR A 66 24.15 7.80 -10.66
N ARG A 67 22.90 8.24 -10.80
CA ARG A 67 22.63 9.48 -11.52
C ARG A 67 22.56 10.61 -10.52
N ALA A 68 23.47 11.58 -10.64
CA ALA A 68 23.19 12.93 -10.22
C ALA A 68 22.45 13.59 -11.39
N TYR A 69 21.17 13.93 -11.23
CA TYR A 69 20.57 14.93 -12.10
C TYR A 69 20.10 16.11 -11.27
N ASP A 70 20.61 17.26 -11.69
CA ASP A 70 20.33 18.58 -11.18
C ASP A 70 19.06 19.09 -11.86
N ASP A 71 17.92 18.91 -11.21
CA ASP A 71 16.71 19.67 -11.53
C ASP A 71 16.31 20.47 -10.28
N TYR A 72 16.94 21.65 -10.20
CA TYR A 72 16.73 22.86 -9.38
C TYR A 72 16.33 22.78 -7.90
N ARG A 73 15.97 21.63 -7.30
CA ARG A 73 15.57 21.57 -5.88
C ARG A 73 15.94 20.31 -5.09
N ARG A 74 16.31 19.16 -5.67
CA ARG A 74 16.80 18.00 -4.89
C ARG A 74 17.70 17.04 -5.70
N THR A 75 18.98 16.97 -5.37
CA THR A 75 19.87 15.89 -5.80
C THR A 75 19.43 14.57 -5.15
N HIS A 76 18.72 13.73 -5.90
CA HIS A 76 18.49 12.34 -5.47
C HIS A 76 19.49 11.45 -6.22
N MET A 77 20.49 10.96 -5.50
CA MET A 77 21.51 10.05 -6.03
C MET A 77 20.93 8.63 -6.13
N ILE A 78 19.98 8.42 -7.05
CA ILE A 78 19.23 7.17 -7.19
C ILE A 78 19.56 6.54 -8.55
N SER A 79 19.83 5.23 -8.56
CA SER A 79 20.01 4.46 -9.82
C SER A 79 18.73 4.54 -10.66
N PHE A 80 18.87 4.70 -11.98
CA PHE A 80 17.73 4.67 -12.89
C PHE A 80 16.97 3.34 -12.81
N ASP A 81 17.68 2.23 -12.60
CA ASP A 81 17.06 0.91 -12.47
C ASP A 81 16.20 0.83 -11.21
N TYR A 82 16.68 1.38 -10.09
CA TYR A 82 15.88 1.45 -8.87
C TYR A 82 14.71 2.43 -9.01
N GLU A 83 14.94 3.60 -9.61
CA GLU A 83 13.85 4.58 -9.80
C GLU A 83 12.74 3.99 -10.68
N ARG A 84 13.08 3.18 -11.68
CA ARG A 84 12.09 2.50 -12.52
C ARG A 84 11.49 1.27 -11.83
N PHE A 85 12.32 0.29 -11.50
CA PHE A 85 11.87 -1.04 -11.08
C PHE A 85 11.78 -1.26 -9.56
N GLY A 86 12.11 -0.24 -8.75
CA GLY A 86 12.01 -0.28 -7.28
C GLY A 86 11.22 0.88 -6.66
N ARG A 87 10.80 1.86 -7.46
CA ARG A 87 10.04 3.02 -6.99
C ARG A 87 8.96 3.46 -7.98
N VAL A 88 9.26 4.32 -8.95
CA VAL A 88 8.27 5.03 -9.77
C VAL A 88 7.50 4.10 -10.69
N GLN A 89 8.13 3.33 -11.59
CA GLN A 89 7.32 2.43 -12.44
C GLN A 89 6.75 1.26 -11.65
N LEU A 90 7.44 0.80 -10.60
CA LEU A 90 6.91 -0.23 -9.72
C LEU A 90 5.58 0.20 -9.07
N GLU A 91 5.51 1.42 -8.56
CA GLU A 91 4.34 1.95 -7.86
C GLU A 91 3.28 2.49 -8.83
N ASP A 92 3.65 3.43 -9.70
CA ASP A 92 2.75 4.18 -10.58
C ASP A 92 2.19 3.34 -11.74
N VAL A 93 2.87 2.25 -12.11
CA VAL A 93 2.49 1.43 -13.27
C VAL A 93 2.20 0.00 -12.86
N PHE A 94 3.22 -0.74 -12.39
CA PHE A 94 3.07 -2.19 -12.21
C PHE A 94 2.14 -2.55 -11.05
N LEU A 95 2.22 -1.83 -9.93
CA LEU A 95 1.33 -2.02 -8.80
C LEU A 95 -0.03 -1.36 -9.04
N ALA A 96 -0.05 -0.13 -9.59
CA ALA A 96 -1.29 0.56 -9.92
C ALA A 96 -2.17 -0.22 -10.91
N SER A 97 -1.58 -0.85 -11.95
CA SER A 97 -2.34 -1.71 -12.87
C SER A 97 -2.92 -2.94 -12.17
N THR A 98 -2.15 -3.61 -11.30
CA THR A 98 -2.64 -4.74 -10.51
C THR A 98 -3.82 -4.35 -9.62
N VAL A 99 -3.74 -3.18 -8.98
CA VAL A 99 -4.80 -2.63 -8.13
C VAL A 99 -6.04 -2.26 -8.94
N TYR A 100 -5.85 -1.62 -10.10
CA TYR A 100 -6.93 -1.26 -11.01
C TYR A 100 -7.70 -2.50 -11.50
N ASP A 101 -6.98 -3.52 -11.99
CA ASP A 101 -7.62 -4.75 -12.49
C ASP A 101 -8.39 -5.48 -11.39
N LEU A 102 -7.85 -5.49 -10.17
CA LEU A 102 -8.53 -6.08 -9.00
C LEU A 102 -9.76 -5.27 -8.59
N ALA A 103 -9.69 -3.94 -8.62
CA ALA A 103 -10.84 -3.08 -8.34
C ALA A 103 -11.97 -3.33 -9.34
N CYS A 104 -11.67 -3.38 -10.65
CA CYS A 104 -12.66 -3.72 -11.67
C CYS A 104 -13.29 -5.10 -11.43
N ALA A 105 -12.51 -6.10 -10.99
CA ALA A 105 -13.05 -7.41 -10.69
C ALA A 105 -14.01 -7.40 -9.48
N ILE A 106 -13.74 -6.60 -8.46
CA ILE A 106 -14.64 -6.41 -7.32
C ILE A 106 -15.91 -5.66 -7.75
N GLU A 107 -15.79 -4.62 -8.57
CA GLU A 107 -16.94 -3.87 -9.09
C GLU A 107 -17.86 -4.71 -9.98
N ASN A 108 -17.30 -5.65 -10.76
CA ASN A 108 -18.08 -6.60 -11.54
C ASN A 108 -18.93 -7.56 -10.67
N GLU A 109 -18.58 -7.72 -9.39
CA GLU A 109 -19.37 -8.47 -8.41
C GLU A 109 -20.44 -7.60 -7.72
N GLY A 110 -20.53 -6.31 -8.08
CA GLY A 110 -21.54 -5.37 -7.58
C GLY A 110 -21.15 -4.63 -6.29
N TYR A 111 -19.88 -4.63 -5.92
CA TYR A 111 -19.35 -3.92 -4.75
C TYR A 111 -18.59 -2.67 -5.16
N GLU A 112 -18.51 -1.67 -4.28
CA GLU A 112 -17.66 -0.50 -4.50
C GLU A 112 -16.21 -0.84 -4.15
N ALA A 113 -15.26 -0.45 -4.99
CA ALA A 113 -13.83 -0.65 -4.77
C ALA A 113 -13.08 0.66 -5.02
N VAL A 114 -12.59 1.29 -3.95
CA VAL A 114 -11.84 2.54 -4.02
C VAL A 114 -10.34 2.20 -4.06
N PRO A 115 -9.67 2.27 -5.23
CA PRO A 115 -8.22 2.14 -5.29
C PRO A 115 -7.57 3.39 -4.67
N VAL A 116 -6.64 3.19 -3.72
CA VAL A 116 -5.97 4.26 -2.99
C VAL A 116 -4.47 4.20 -3.27
N TYR A 117 -3.97 5.30 -3.84
CA TYR A 117 -2.55 5.54 -4.08
C TYR A 117 -1.83 5.86 -2.75
N PRO A 118 -0.60 5.39 -2.52
CA PRO A 118 0.06 5.49 -1.23
C PRO A 118 0.73 6.86 -1.07
N TYR A 119 -0.08 7.85 -0.68
CA TYR A 119 0.44 9.16 -0.28
C TYR A 119 0.97 9.12 1.16
N PRO A 120 2.01 9.91 1.48
CA PRO A 120 2.56 9.97 2.83
C PRO A 120 1.47 10.39 3.83
N PRO A 121 1.24 9.62 4.92
CA PRO A 121 0.22 9.96 5.90
C PRO A 121 0.52 11.26 6.65
N GLU A 122 1.76 11.76 6.61
CA GLU A 122 2.18 13.04 7.18
C GLU A 122 1.74 14.25 6.34
N ALA A 123 1.30 14.04 5.09
CA ALA A 123 0.72 15.10 4.30
C ALA A 123 -0.58 15.57 4.96
N TRP A 124 -0.58 16.81 5.43
CA TRP A 124 -1.75 17.36 6.11
C TRP A 124 -2.94 17.50 5.14
N PRO A 125 -4.16 17.22 5.64
CA PRO A 125 -5.38 17.54 4.91
C PRO A 125 -5.35 18.98 4.40
N GLN A 126 -5.78 19.21 3.16
CA GLN A 126 -5.79 20.55 2.58
C GLN A 126 -7.21 20.93 2.19
N GLY A 127 -7.62 22.12 2.62
CA GLY A 127 -8.92 22.69 2.29
C GLY A 127 -9.86 22.73 3.48
N VAL A 128 -11.13 22.97 3.17
CA VAL A 128 -12.22 23.07 4.15
C VAL A 128 -13.10 21.84 4.00
N SER A 129 -13.57 21.30 5.12
CA SER A 129 -14.54 20.20 5.11
C SER A 129 -15.72 20.52 4.20
N VAL A 130 -16.06 19.56 3.35
CA VAL A 130 -17.12 19.71 2.33
C VAL A 130 -18.53 19.47 2.90
N ALA A 131 -18.64 18.93 4.12
CA ALA A 131 -19.91 18.67 4.79
C ALA A 131 -19.74 18.59 6.31
N THR A 132 -20.78 18.98 7.05
CA THR A 132 -20.79 18.89 8.53
C THR A 132 -20.47 17.47 9.00
N GLY A 133 -19.49 17.35 9.90
CA GLY A 133 -19.08 16.07 10.48
C GLY A 133 -18.09 15.26 9.63
N ARG A 134 -17.68 15.74 8.45
CA ARG A 134 -16.59 15.14 7.67
C ARG A 134 -15.26 15.83 7.94
N VAL A 135 -14.16 15.08 7.79
CA VAL A 135 -12.81 15.63 7.81
C VAL A 135 -12.53 16.49 6.59
N GLU A 136 -11.48 17.30 6.68
CA GLU A 136 -10.95 18.06 5.57
C GLU A 136 -10.49 17.14 4.41
N PRO A 137 -10.51 17.63 3.16
CA PRO A 137 -10.06 16.86 1.99
C PRO A 137 -8.59 16.42 2.10
N ASN A 138 -8.20 15.45 1.25
CA ASN A 138 -6.89 14.78 1.23
C ASN A 138 -6.66 13.86 2.44
N VAL A 139 -7.59 12.93 2.64
CA VAL A 139 -7.41 11.79 3.55
C VAL A 139 -6.42 10.81 2.91
N HIS A 140 -5.32 10.52 3.60
CA HIS A 140 -4.28 9.62 3.12
C HIS A 140 -4.18 8.42 4.06
N SER A 141 -4.77 7.29 3.67
CA SER A 141 -4.70 6.07 4.47
C SER A 141 -3.28 5.52 4.48
N ASP A 142 -2.76 5.23 5.68
CA ASP A 142 -1.40 4.71 5.86
C ASP A 142 -1.31 3.24 5.37
N PRO A 143 -0.56 2.99 4.27
CA PRO A 143 -0.45 1.64 3.71
C PRO A 143 0.37 0.69 4.59
N GLU A 144 1.31 1.19 5.41
CA GLU A 144 2.14 0.38 6.28
C GLU A 144 1.36 -0.08 7.50
N PHE A 145 0.58 0.83 8.11
CA PHE A 145 -0.40 0.44 9.15
C PHE A 145 -1.41 -0.56 8.59
N ALA A 146 -1.97 -0.30 7.40
CA ALA A 146 -2.92 -1.21 6.78
C ALA A 146 -2.32 -2.61 6.53
N ALA A 147 -1.04 -2.70 6.16
CA ALA A 147 -0.34 -3.98 6.00
C ALA A 147 -0.23 -4.76 7.31
N VAL A 148 0.10 -4.09 8.42
CA VAL A 148 0.10 -4.72 9.76
C VAL A 148 -1.31 -5.14 10.16
N ALA A 149 -2.31 -4.27 9.95
CA ALA A 149 -3.71 -4.58 10.18
C ALA A 149 -4.21 -5.74 9.29
N ALA A 150 -3.59 -5.98 8.14
CA ALA A 150 -3.86 -7.10 7.25
C ALA A 150 -3.01 -8.35 7.55
N GLY A 151 -2.20 -8.32 8.61
CA GLY A 151 -1.37 -9.46 9.03
C GLY A 151 -0.19 -9.78 8.11
N LEU A 152 0.28 -8.80 7.34
CA LEU A 152 1.35 -9.00 6.36
C LEU A 152 2.77 -8.90 6.94
N GLY A 153 2.90 -8.41 8.18
CA GLY A 153 4.19 -8.21 8.80
C GLY A 153 4.13 -7.32 10.03
N GLU A 154 5.26 -6.68 10.35
CA GLU A 154 5.42 -5.79 11.51
C GLU A 154 6.22 -4.53 11.15
N ILE A 155 6.11 -3.48 11.96
CA ILE A 155 6.96 -2.29 11.86
C ILE A 155 8.25 -2.52 12.66
N GLY A 156 9.40 -2.44 11.99
CA GLY A 156 10.71 -2.57 12.63
C GLY A 156 11.14 -1.34 13.43
N TYR A 157 12.28 -1.43 14.15
CA TYR A 157 12.80 -0.34 14.99
C TYR A 157 13.09 0.98 14.24
N ASN A 158 13.28 0.91 12.92
CA ASN A 158 13.51 2.06 12.06
C ASN A 158 12.22 2.62 11.43
N ASN A 159 11.04 2.21 11.91
CA ASN A 159 9.73 2.59 11.39
C ASN A 159 9.52 2.20 9.92
N ILE A 160 10.09 1.06 9.49
CA ILE A 160 9.84 0.50 8.16
C ILE A 160 9.07 -0.81 8.33
N LEU A 161 8.04 -1.01 7.49
CA LEU A 161 7.35 -2.28 7.40
C LEU A 161 8.30 -3.40 6.95
N LEU A 162 8.32 -4.48 7.73
CA LEU A 162 8.98 -5.73 7.40
C LEU A 162 7.93 -6.79 7.11
N THR A 163 8.07 -7.47 5.98
CA THR A 163 7.26 -8.64 5.60
C THR A 163 8.13 -9.90 5.63
N PRO A 164 7.58 -11.10 5.93
CA PRO A 164 8.37 -12.32 6.00
C PRO A 164 9.14 -12.64 4.71
N ASP A 165 8.51 -12.43 3.55
CA ASP A 165 9.08 -12.83 2.26
C ASP A 165 10.05 -11.78 1.67
N PHE A 166 9.78 -10.49 1.91
CA PHE A 166 10.49 -9.40 1.22
C PHE A 166 11.28 -8.48 2.16
N GLY A 167 11.14 -8.63 3.47
CA GLY A 167 11.68 -7.68 4.44
C GLY A 167 11.10 -6.30 4.17
N PRO A 168 11.91 -5.26 3.91
CA PRO A 168 11.45 -3.92 3.54
C PRO A 168 11.31 -3.70 2.02
N ARG A 169 11.61 -4.69 1.17
CA ARG A 169 11.71 -4.54 -0.29
C ARG A 169 10.36 -4.73 -0.97
N GLN A 170 9.40 -3.87 -0.64
CA GLN A 170 8.08 -3.85 -1.26
C GLN A 170 7.54 -2.44 -1.43
N ARG A 171 6.58 -2.29 -2.35
CA ARG A 171 5.67 -1.15 -2.43
C ARG A 171 4.26 -1.63 -2.21
N LEU A 172 3.41 -0.78 -1.65
CA LEU A 172 2.05 -1.12 -1.23
C LEU A 172 1.05 -0.11 -1.77
N GLN A 173 -0.14 -0.60 -2.11
CA GLN A 173 -1.32 0.17 -2.42
C GLN A 173 -2.54 -0.50 -1.79
N LEU A 174 -3.63 0.26 -1.66
CA LEU A 174 -4.83 -0.22 -0.98
C LEU A 174 -6.03 -0.25 -1.92
N ILE A 175 -6.99 -1.12 -1.62
CA ILE A 175 -8.37 -1.02 -2.10
C ILE A 175 -9.27 -1.01 -0.86
N ILE A 176 -10.08 0.03 -0.73
CA ILE A 176 -11.11 0.12 0.31
C ILE A 176 -12.43 -0.32 -0.32
N THR A 177 -13.15 -1.25 0.30
CA THR A 177 -14.37 -1.81 -0.30
C THR A 177 -15.45 -2.12 0.72
N ASP A 178 -16.70 -2.01 0.30
CA ASP A 178 -17.88 -2.46 1.05
C ASP A 178 -18.14 -3.97 0.90
N MET A 179 -17.30 -4.68 0.12
CA MET A 179 -17.31 -6.12 0.00
C MET A 179 -16.93 -6.78 1.34
N PRO A 180 -17.78 -7.66 1.91
CA PRO A 180 -17.50 -8.32 3.18
C PRO A 180 -16.51 -9.47 2.99
N LEU A 181 -15.22 -9.21 3.24
CA LEU A 181 -14.16 -10.19 3.12
C LEU A 181 -13.71 -10.66 4.51
N LYS A 182 -13.42 -11.96 4.63
CA LYS A 182 -12.77 -12.53 5.80
C LYS A 182 -11.35 -11.95 5.91
N PRO A 183 -10.99 -11.31 7.04
CA PRO A 183 -9.65 -10.77 7.21
C PRO A 183 -8.61 -11.87 7.43
N ASN A 184 -7.38 -11.63 7.02
CA ASN A 184 -6.26 -12.52 7.33
C ASN A 184 -5.98 -12.51 8.85
N PRO A 185 -5.50 -13.62 9.44
CA PRO A 185 -4.96 -13.61 10.79
C PRO A 185 -3.88 -12.54 10.94
N LEU A 186 -3.74 -11.94 12.13
CA LEU A 186 -2.63 -11.03 12.39
C LEU A 186 -1.32 -11.81 12.39
N PHE A 187 -0.24 -11.14 12.01
CA PHE A 187 1.10 -11.71 12.07
C PHE A 187 1.53 -11.85 13.54
N GLU A 188 1.94 -13.05 13.95
CA GLU A 188 2.36 -13.36 15.34
C GLU A 188 3.88 -13.53 15.48
N GLY A 189 4.62 -13.41 14.38
CA GLY A 189 6.07 -13.57 14.38
C GLY A 189 6.80 -12.30 14.83
N LYS A 190 8.13 -12.40 14.84
CA LYS A 190 9.06 -11.28 15.02
C LYS A 190 10.11 -11.32 13.92
N LEU A 191 10.22 -10.25 13.15
CA LEU A 191 11.13 -10.08 12.02
C LEU A 191 12.31 -9.15 12.36
N CYS A 192 12.07 -8.12 13.17
CA CYS A 192 13.09 -7.20 13.65
C CYS A 192 13.67 -7.72 14.97
N ASP A 193 14.82 -8.38 14.90
CA ASP A 193 15.60 -8.83 16.05
C ASP A 193 16.73 -7.84 16.41
N LEU A 194 17.39 -8.10 17.54
CA LEU A 194 18.53 -7.34 18.08
C LEU A 194 19.83 -8.12 17.85
#